data_AF-A0A0F7VZN9-F1
#
_entry.id   AF-A0A0F7VZN9-F1
#
_cell.length_a   1.000
_cell.length_b   1.000
_cell.length_c   1.000
_cell.angle_alpha   90.00
_cell.angle_beta   90.00
_cell.angle_gamma   90.00
#
_symmetry.space_group_name_H-M   'P 1'
#
loop_
_entity.id
_entity.type
_entity.pdbx_description
1 polymer ?
#
loop_
_entity_poly.entity_id
_entity_poly.type
_entity_poly.pdbx_seq_one_letter_code
_entity_poly.pdbx_strand_id
1 'polypeptide(L)'
;MDDNDRQQTQAGDRERRTVERLVAAWLAETERHDPAAARAARTGWERGSLPDRAAQDLATWVTARVTDTAFNEDEGPYIEGPVRITPADKDTVHRWLRARGHTV
;
A
#
# COMPACT_ATOMS: atom_id res chain seq x y z
N MET A 1 -10.16 6.02 -32.05
CA MET A 1 -9.31 5.28 -31.10
C MET A 1 -8.40 6.24 -30.32
N ASP A 2 -9.02 7.31 -29.81
CA ASP A 2 -9.14 7.71 -28.40
C ASP A 2 -7.92 7.55 -27.48
N ASP A 3 -7.13 8.63 -27.36
CA ASP A 3 -6.08 8.84 -26.35
C ASP A 3 -6.57 8.71 -24.89
N ASN A 4 -7.88 8.82 -24.66
CA ASN A 4 -8.52 8.70 -23.34
C ASN A 4 -8.43 7.26 -22.76
N ASP A 5 -8.50 6.24 -23.62
CA ASP A 5 -8.46 4.83 -23.21
C ASP A 5 -7.04 4.41 -22.75
N ARG A 6 -6.00 4.94 -23.43
CA ARG A 6 -4.61 4.75 -23.02
C ARG A 6 -4.28 5.44 -21.70
N GLN A 7 -4.88 6.59 -21.42
CA GLN A 7 -4.64 7.31 -20.16
C GLN A 7 -5.30 6.62 -18.96
N GLN A 8 -6.51 6.08 -19.14
CA GLN A 8 -7.17 5.30 -18.09
C GLN A 8 -6.45 3.99 -17.78
N THR A 9 -5.99 3.27 -18.80
CA THR A 9 -5.25 2.01 -18.61
C THR A 9 -3.92 2.26 -17.88
N GLN A 10 -3.14 3.26 -18.32
CA GLN A 10 -1.87 3.61 -17.67
C GLN A 10 -2.02 4.07 -16.21
N ALA A 11 -3.11 4.76 -15.88
CA ALA A 11 -3.41 5.15 -14.51
C ALA A 11 -3.70 3.92 -13.62
N GLY A 12 -4.47 2.96 -14.12
CA GLY A 12 -4.75 1.70 -13.43
C GLY A 12 -3.50 0.83 -13.24
N ASP A 13 -2.62 0.76 -14.24
CA ASP A 13 -1.34 0.05 -14.13
C ASP A 13 -0.42 0.68 -13.09
N ARG A 14 -0.39 2.02 -13.02
CA ARG A 14 0.42 2.76 -12.04
C ARG A 14 -0.13 2.57 -10.62
N GLU A 15 -1.45 2.63 -10.44
CA GLU A 15 -2.11 2.32 -9.17
C GLU A 15 -1.75 0.90 -8.73
N ARG A 16 -1.91 -0.09 -9.62
CA ARG A 16 -1.61 -1.49 -9.31
C ARG A 16 -0.16 -1.70 -8.90
N ARG A 17 0.81 -1.14 -9.64
CA ARG A 17 2.24 -1.22 -9.27
C ARG A 17 2.54 -0.56 -7.93
N THR A 18 1.86 0.54 -7.62
CA THR A 18 2.01 1.24 -6.33
C THR A 18 1.52 0.36 -5.20
N VAL A 19 0.33 -0.22 -5.34
CA VAL A 19 -0.23 -1.14 -4.34
C VAL A 19 0.63 -2.40 -4.20
N GLU A 20 1.07 -3.00 -5.31
CA GLU A 20 1.97 -4.17 -5.31
C GLU A 20 3.26 -3.89 -4.54
N ARG A 21 3.90 -2.74 -4.77
CA ARG A 21 5.11 -2.33 -4.06
C ARG A 21 4.85 -2.17 -2.56
N LEU A 22 3.75 -1.53 -2.18
CA LEU A 22 3.42 -1.27 -0.78
C LEU A 22 2.99 -2.54 -0.03
N VAL A 23 2.20 -3.40 -0.65
CA VAL A 23 1.83 -4.71 -0.08
C VAL A 23 3.09 -5.55 0.14
N ALA A 24 4.02 -5.59 -0.82
CA ALA A 24 5.27 -6.33 -0.66
C ALA A 24 6.12 -5.79 0.50
N ALA A 25 6.26 -4.48 0.64
CA ALA A 25 7.00 -3.85 1.73
C ALA A 25 6.34 -4.11 3.09
N TRP A 26 5.01 -3.93 3.17
CA TRP A 26 4.23 -4.22 4.38
C TRP A 26 4.32 -5.70 4.78
N LEU A 27 4.24 -6.64 3.82
CA LEU A 27 4.39 -8.07 4.09
C LEU A 27 5.78 -8.41 4.62
N ALA A 28 6.83 -7.82 4.05
CA ALA A 28 8.20 -8.04 4.52
C ALA A 28 8.43 -7.51 5.95
N GLU A 29 7.80 -6.39 6.31
CA GLU A 29 7.84 -5.86 7.67
C GLU A 29 6.98 -6.70 8.62
N THR A 30 5.75 -7.02 8.22
CA THR A 30 4.84 -7.87 8.98
C THR A 30 5.46 -9.24 9.23
N GLU A 31 6.19 -9.83 8.27
CA GLU A 31 6.84 -11.12 8.47
C GLU A 31 7.88 -11.10 9.61
N ARG A 32 8.53 -9.96 9.85
CA ARG A 32 9.49 -9.79 10.96
C ARG A 32 8.79 -9.69 12.32
N HIS A 33 7.58 -9.16 12.36
CA HIS A 33 6.82 -8.96 13.60
C HIS A 33 5.84 -10.10 13.90
N ASP A 34 5.06 -10.48 12.90
CA ASP A 34 4.05 -11.54 12.93
C ASP A 34 4.06 -12.35 11.61
N PRO A 35 4.85 -13.44 11.53
CA PRO A 35 4.96 -14.25 10.33
C PRO A 35 3.66 -14.99 9.98
N ALA A 36 2.75 -15.21 10.94
CA ALA A 36 1.47 -15.86 10.69
C ALA A 36 0.52 -14.92 9.94
N ALA A 37 0.43 -13.66 10.37
CA ALA A 37 -0.32 -12.60 9.72
C ALA A 37 0.21 -12.32 8.31
N ALA A 38 1.54 -12.26 8.14
CA ALA A 38 2.16 -12.08 6.83
C ALA A 38 1.80 -13.21 5.86
N ARG A 39 1.83 -14.47 6.31
CA ARG A 39 1.43 -15.61 5.48
C ARG A 39 -0.04 -15.57 5.10
N ALA A 40 -0.93 -15.29 6.05
CA ALA A 40 -2.37 -15.21 5.79
C ALA A 40 -2.69 -14.10 4.78
N ALA A 41 -2.08 -12.93 4.95
CA ALA A 41 -2.22 -11.81 4.04
C ALA A 41 -1.65 -12.12 2.64
N ARG A 42 -0.48 -12.77 2.57
CA ARG A 42 0.13 -13.21 1.30
C ARG A 42 -0.75 -14.20 0.55
N THR A 43 -1.30 -15.21 1.23
CA THR A 43 -2.21 -16.17 0.60
C THR A 43 -3.48 -15.49 0.06
N GLY A 44 -4.03 -14.52 0.78
CA GLY A 44 -5.14 -13.71 0.26
C GLY A 44 -4.73 -12.89 -0.97
N TRP A 45 -3.57 -12.23 -0.88
CA TRP A 45 -3.00 -11.46 -1.97
C TRP A 45 -2.83 -12.27 -3.26
N GLU A 46 -2.28 -13.48 -3.16
CA GLU A 46 -2.12 -14.41 -4.28
C GLU A 46 -3.45 -14.88 -4.88
N ARG A 47 -4.52 -14.94 -4.07
CA ARG A 47 -5.89 -15.21 -4.53
C ARG A 47 -6.60 -13.99 -5.13
N GLY A 48 -5.92 -12.84 -5.16
CA GLY A 48 -6.43 -11.59 -5.74
C GLY A 48 -7.19 -10.69 -4.76
N SER A 49 -7.39 -11.11 -3.50
CA SER A 49 -8.14 -10.35 -2.50
C SER A 49 -7.45 -10.37 -1.15
N LEU A 50 -7.14 -9.20 -0.58
CA LEU A 50 -6.69 -9.15 0.80
C LEU A 50 -7.85 -9.49 1.74
N PRO A 51 -7.61 -10.27 2.80
CA PRO A 51 -8.58 -10.42 3.87
C PRO A 51 -8.78 -9.08 4.58
N ASP A 52 -9.98 -8.85 5.09
CA ASP A 52 -10.39 -7.55 5.64
C ASP A 52 -9.45 -7.03 6.74
N ARG A 53 -9.02 -7.92 7.64
CA ARG A 53 -8.03 -7.60 8.68
C ARG A 53 -6.70 -7.13 8.09
N ALA A 54 -6.22 -7.77 7.02
CA ALA A 54 -4.98 -7.40 6.36
C ALA A 54 -5.11 -6.09 5.57
N ALA A 55 -6.29 -5.81 5.01
CA ALA A 55 -6.59 -4.52 4.40
C ALA A 55 -6.53 -3.39 5.43
N GLN A 56 -7.12 -3.58 6.62
CA GLN A 56 -7.07 -2.62 7.71
C GLN A 56 -5.64 -2.40 8.23
N ASP A 57 -4.88 -3.48 8.42
CA ASP A 57 -3.47 -3.42 8.83
C ASP A 57 -2.63 -2.66 7.80
N LEU A 58 -2.81 -2.95 6.51
CA LEU A 58 -2.12 -2.24 5.43
C LEU A 58 -2.46 -0.74 5.45
N ALA A 59 -3.74 -0.37 5.58
CA ALA A 59 -4.19 1.02 5.66
C ALA A 59 -3.59 1.76 6.87
N THR A 60 -3.53 1.07 8.01
CA THR A 60 -2.94 1.59 9.24
C THR A 60 -1.43 1.79 9.07
N TRP A 61 -0.74 0.81 8.48
CA TRP A 61 0.70 0.85 8.22
C TRP A 61 1.09 1.98 7.26
N VAL A 62 0.39 2.15 6.12
CA VAL A 62 0.68 3.26 5.20
C VAL A 62 0.40 4.61 5.84
N THR A 63 -0.63 4.70 6.69
CA THR A 63 -0.95 5.94 7.41
C THR A 63 0.15 6.30 8.40
N ALA A 64 0.62 5.33 9.20
CA ALA A 64 1.71 5.54 10.14
C ALA A 64 3.01 5.96 9.43
N ARG A 65 3.33 5.32 8.29
CA ARG A 65 4.56 5.64 7.55
C ARG A 65 4.51 6.98 6.82
N VAL A 66 3.36 7.40 6.30
CA VAL A 66 3.20 8.74 5.70
C VAL A 66 3.42 9.82 6.75
N THR A 67 2.97 9.63 7.99
CA THR A 67 3.24 10.59 9.07
C THR A 67 4.73 10.61 9.44
N ASP A 68 5.36 9.43 9.50
CA ASP A 68 6.80 9.31 9.75
C ASP A 68 7.66 9.98 8.66
N THR A 69 7.28 9.88 7.38
CA THR A 69 8.00 10.51 6.26
C THR A 69 7.66 12.00 6.08
N ALA A 70 6.40 12.40 6.23
CA ALA A 70 5.98 13.79 6.03
C ALA A 70 6.48 14.74 7.12
N PHE A 71 6.71 14.23 8.34
CA PHE A 71 7.31 15.03 9.41
C PHE A 71 8.83 15.19 9.24
N ASN A 72 9.48 14.24 8.56
CA ASN A 72 10.93 14.20 8.41
C ASN A 72 11.44 14.95 7.16
N GLU A 73 10.53 15.47 6.32
CA GLU A 73 10.90 16.34 5.18
C GLU A 73 11.14 17.80 5.60
N ASP A 74 10.68 18.23 6.79
CA ASP A 74 10.78 19.63 7.24
C ASP A 74 11.97 19.88 8.20
N GLU A 75 12.33 18.95 9.09
CA GLU A 75 13.52 19.10 9.96
C GLU A 75 13.88 17.75 10.65
N GLY A 76 14.71 16.89 10.04
CA GLY A 76 15.17 15.67 10.72
C GLY A 76 15.96 14.67 9.86
N PRO A 77 16.88 13.88 10.44
CA PRO A 77 17.68 12.92 9.68
C PRO A 77 16.80 11.84 9.07
N TYR A 78 16.94 11.63 7.76
CA TYR A 78 16.26 10.60 6.97
C TYR A 78 16.27 9.25 7.67
N ILE A 79 15.09 8.77 8.07
CA ILE A 79 14.94 7.38 8.52
C ILE A 79 14.93 6.50 7.26
N GLU A 80 15.98 5.69 7.09
CA GLU A 80 16.07 4.64 6.06
C GLU A 80 14.98 3.57 6.28
N GLY A 81 13.74 3.90 5.93
CA GLY A 81 12.70 2.93 5.65
C GLY A 81 12.95 2.31 4.26
N PRO A 82 12.74 1.00 4.06
CA PRO A 82 13.02 0.34 2.77
C PRO A 82 12.16 0.86 1.62
N VAL A 83 11.07 1.59 1.91
CA VAL A 83 10.20 2.23 0.93
C VAL A 83 9.79 3.62 1.40
N ARG A 84 10.01 4.64 0.56
CA ARG A 84 9.41 5.97 0.71
C ARG A 84 7.92 5.89 0.38
N ILE A 85 7.07 6.20 1.37
CA ILE A 85 5.62 6.28 1.19
C ILE A 85 5.23 7.74 1.21
N THR A 86 4.58 8.18 0.14
CA THR A 86 4.05 9.55 0.00
C THR A 86 2.55 9.57 0.34
N PRO A 87 1.99 10.75 0.66
CA PRO A 87 0.55 10.90 0.83
C PRO A 87 -0.27 10.42 -0.37
N ALA A 88 0.28 10.54 -1.58
CA ALA A 88 -0.36 10.05 -2.81
C ALA A 88 -0.39 8.52 -2.87
N ASP A 89 0.66 7.82 -2.40
CA ASP A 89 0.66 6.36 -2.33
C ASP A 89 -0.38 5.86 -1.32
N LYS A 90 -0.55 6.54 -0.19
CA LYS A 90 -1.62 6.25 0.78
C LYS A 90 -3.00 6.39 0.16
N ASP A 91 -3.29 7.51 -0.51
CA ASP A 91 -4.59 7.72 -1.18
C ASP A 91 -4.86 6.62 -2.22
N THR A 92 -3.83 6.25 -2.97
CA THR A 92 -3.88 5.17 -3.96
C THR A 92 -4.27 3.83 -3.31
N VAL A 93 -3.65 3.46 -2.19
CA VAL A 93 -4.00 2.23 -1.45
C VAL A 93 -5.41 2.30 -0.89
N HIS A 94 -5.81 3.42 -0.28
CA HIS A 94 -7.13 3.58 0.32
C HIS A 94 -8.24 3.49 -0.75
N ARG A 95 -8.03 4.14 -1.89
CA ARG A 95 -8.94 4.09 -3.04
C ARG A 95 -9.09 2.66 -3.56
N TRP A 96 -7.97 1.96 -3.73
CA TRP A 96 -7.96 0.59 -4.20
C TRP A 96 -8.63 -0.38 -3.23
N LEU A 97 -8.44 -0.19 -1.92
CA LEU A 97 -9.11 -0.96 -0.87
C LEU A 97 -10.62 -0.73 -0.89
N ARG A 98 -11.06 0.54 -1.01
CA ARG A 98 -12.47 0.89 -1.14
C ARG A 98 -13.11 0.34 -2.41
N ALA A 99 -12.39 0.35 -3.54
CA ALA A 99 -12.86 -0.25 -4.79
C ALA A 99 -13.13 -1.76 -4.67
N ARG A 100 -12.51 -2.41 -3.69
CA ARG A 100 -12.69 -3.84 -3.36
C ARG A 100 -13.70 -4.08 -2.24
N GLY A 101 -14.32 -3.03 -1.70
CA GLY A 101 -15.34 -3.11 -0.66
C GLY A 101 -14.80 -3.08 0.77
N HIS A 102 -13.52 -2.77 0.99
CA HIS A 102 -12.98 -2.62 2.33
C HIS A 102 -13.29 -1.22 2.90
N THR A 103 -13.62 -1.18 4.18
CA THR A 103 -13.87 0.07 4.90
C THR A 103 -12.56 0.55 5.52
N VAL A 104 -11.93 1.54 4.90
CA VAL A 104 -10.64 2.14 5.33
C VAL A 104 -10.70 3.66 5.43
#